data_AF-A0A5E4JF92-F1
#
_entry.id   AF-A0A5E4JF92-F1
#
_cell.length_a   1.000
_cell.length_b   1.000
_cell.length_c   1.000
_cell.angle_alpha   90.00
_cell.angle_beta   90.00
_cell.angle_gamma   90.00
#
_symmetry.space_group_name_H-M   'P 1'
#
loop_
_entity.id
_entity.type
_entity.pdbx_description
1 polymer ?
#
loop_
_entity_poly.entity_id
_entity_poly.type
_entity_poly.pdbx_seq_one_letter_code
_entity_poly.pdbx_strand_id
1 'polypeptide(L)'
;MVDEQIMLDTVKRLFEAGIDEPTVISTLTEAGLTNEQALAVISRAKGTPVTAPQQIDVQTMRNEVSAQAAVQEMQQAQIHNRFDIHEQKIDEMSQKVDEVKQAVTSPSPLDPALSYRLSELEQKVAEVNAATSASLGILKQILETNRKILTELEAKK
;
A
#
# COMPACT_ATOMS: atom_id res chain seq x y z
N MET A 1 -12.21 66.30 12.57
CA MET A 1 -12.88 65.55 11.49
C MET A 1 -11.94 65.61 10.30
N VAL A 2 -11.47 64.46 9.81
CA VAL A 2 -10.57 64.42 8.65
C VAL A 2 -11.39 64.83 7.42
N ASP A 3 -10.86 65.75 6.63
CA ASP A 3 -11.54 66.29 5.46
C ASP A 3 -11.73 65.18 4.40
N GLU A 4 -12.97 64.95 3.97
CA GLU A 4 -13.35 63.84 3.07
C GLU A 4 -12.57 63.91 1.74
N GLN A 5 -12.20 65.13 1.33
CA GLN A 5 -11.45 65.41 0.12
C GLN A 5 -9.98 64.98 0.23
N ILE A 6 -9.37 65.10 1.41
CA ILE A 6 -7.99 64.65 1.66
C ILE A 6 -7.91 63.13 1.62
N MET A 7 -8.92 62.43 2.14
CA MET A 7 -8.95 60.97 2.11
C MET A 7 -9.14 60.44 0.69
N LEU A 8 -9.97 61.10 -0.11
CA LEU A 8 -10.20 60.71 -1.50
C LEU A 8 -8.94 60.89 -2.35
N ASP A 9 -8.19 61.98 -2.15
CA ASP A 9 -6.88 62.19 -2.80
C ASP A 9 -5.81 61.20 -2.33
N THR A 10 -5.83 60.83 -1.04
CA THR A 10 -4.91 59.83 -0.50
C THR A 10 -5.18 58.46 -1.12
N VAL A 11 -6.45 58.04 -1.18
CA VAL A 11 -6.85 56.76 -1.78
C VAL A 11 -6.55 56.72 -3.27
N LYS A 12 -6.73 57.82 -4.01
CA LYS A 12 -6.31 57.93 -5.42
C LYS A 12 -4.81 57.73 -5.57
N ARG A 13 -3.99 58.41 -4.76
CA ARG A 13 -2.52 58.24 -4.78
C ARG A 13 -2.09 56.82 -4.43
N LEU A 14 -2.78 56.14 -3.52
CA LEU A 14 -2.49 54.74 -3.17
C LEU A 14 -2.75 53.81 -4.37
N PHE A 15 -3.84 54.03 -5.11
CA PHE A 15 -4.10 53.26 -6.33
C PHE A 15 -3.16 53.63 -7.49
N GLU A 16 -2.77 54.89 -7.65
CA GLU A 16 -1.74 55.32 -8.61
C GLU A 16 -0.37 54.72 -8.30
N ALA A 17 -0.07 54.49 -7.01
CA ALA A 17 1.12 53.78 -6.55
C ALA A 17 1.04 52.25 -6.73
N GLY A 18 -0.07 51.72 -7.28
CA GLY A 18 -0.24 50.29 -7.56
C GLY A 18 -0.59 49.43 -6.34
N ILE A 19 -1.08 50.03 -5.26
CA ILE A 19 -1.49 49.30 -4.05
C ILE A 19 -2.83 48.60 -4.32
N ASP A 20 -2.93 47.35 -3.87
CA ASP A 20 -4.10 46.52 -4.03
C ASP A 20 -5.26 46.97 -3.12
N GLU A 21 -6.49 46.78 -3.60
CA GLU A 21 -7.71 47.20 -2.93
C GLU A 21 -7.90 46.64 -1.50
N PRO A 22 -7.57 45.37 -1.20
CA PRO A 22 -7.59 44.85 0.17
C PRO A 22 -6.70 45.63 1.14
N THR A 23 -5.50 46.03 0.70
CA THR A 23 -4.55 46.80 1.50
C THR A 23 -5.03 48.23 1.75
N VAL A 24 -5.66 48.86 0.76
CA VAL A 24 -6.28 50.20 0.93
C VAL A 24 -7.46 50.13 1.90
N ILE A 25 -8.29 49.08 1.85
CA ILE A 25 -9.39 48.86 2.80
C ILE A 25 -8.85 48.72 4.22
N SER A 26 -7.81 47.89 4.42
CA SER A 26 -7.17 47.72 5.74
C SER A 26 -6.66 49.06 6.30
N THR A 27 -6.01 49.87 5.45
CA THR A 27 -5.45 51.17 5.85
C THR A 27 -6.54 52.18 6.24
N LEU A 28 -7.67 52.19 5.52
CA LEU A 28 -8.81 53.05 5.83
C LEU A 28 -9.56 52.58 7.09
N THR A 29 -9.64 51.27 7.32
CA THR A 29 -10.23 50.70 8.53
C THR A 29 -9.35 50.98 9.75
N GLU A 30 -8.03 50.93 9.62
CA GLU A 30 -7.07 51.37 10.65
C GLU A 30 -7.15 52.87 10.94
N ALA A 31 -7.48 53.69 9.94
CA ALA A 31 -7.75 55.12 10.10
C ALA A 31 -9.13 55.42 10.76
N GLY A 32 -9.90 54.37 11.10
CA GLY A 32 -11.15 54.48 11.86
C GLY A 32 -12.43 54.51 11.01
N LEU A 33 -12.36 54.16 9.71
CA LEU A 33 -13.56 54.01 8.88
C LEU A 33 -14.15 52.61 9.02
N THR A 34 -15.46 52.47 8.86
CA THR A 34 -16.07 51.14 8.71
C THR A 34 -15.75 50.57 7.32
N ASN A 35 -15.78 49.25 7.19
CA ASN A 35 -15.52 48.58 5.90
C ASN A 35 -16.46 49.09 4.78
N GLU A 36 -17.72 49.41 5.11
CA GLU A 36 -18.69 49.98 4.16
C GLU A 36 -18.30 51.40 3.72
N GLN A 37 -17.81 52.22 4.64
CA GLN A 37 -17.34 53.58 4.35
C GLN A 37 -16.03 53.55 3.53
N ALA A 38 -15.10 52.64 3.85
CA ALA A 38 -13.86 52.45 3.10
C ALA A 38 -14.15 52.04 1.64
N LEU A 39 -15.07 51.09 1.42
CA LEU A 39 -15.53 50.68 0.10
C LEU A 39 -16.21 51.81 -0.68
N ALA A 40 -16.99 52.66 -0.01
CA ALA A 40 -17.62 53.83 -0.63
C ALA A 40 -16.59 54.88 -1.08
N VAL A 41 -15.55 55.14 -0.28
CA VAL A 41 -14.46 56.06 -0.64
C VAL A 41 -13.63 55.50 -1.79
N ILE A 42 -13.34 54.19 -1.79
CA ILE A 42 -12.59 53.51 -2.87
C ILE A 42 -13.37 53.54 -4.18
N SER A 43 -14.69 53.28 -4.15
CA SER A 43 -15.54 53.30 -5.34
C SER A 43 -15.64 54.72 -5.93
N ARG A 44 -15.72 55.75 -5.06
CA ARG A 44 -15.65 57.15 -5.49
C ARG A 44 -14.26 57.54 -6.03
N ALA A 45 -13.18 56.99 -5.46
CA ALA A 45 -11.81 57.26 -5.90
C ALA A 45 -11.46 56.58 -7.24
N LYS A 46 -11.98 55.36 -7.48
CA LYS A 46 -11.81 54.60 -8.72
C LYS A 46 -12.74 55.02 -9.87
N GLY A 47 -13.74 55.85 -9.59
CA GLY A 47 -14.70 56.34 -10.59
C GLY A 47 -15.62 55.25 -11.16
N THR A 48 -15.64 54.06 -10.58
CA THR A 48 -16.53 52.96 -10.97
C THR A 48 -17.81 53.01 -10.14
N PRO A 49 -19.00 53.05 -10.76
CA PRO A 49 -20.25 52.99 -10.02
C PRO A 49 -20.31 51.68 -9.25
N VAL A 50 -20.64 51.76 -7.97
CA VAL A 50 -20.87 50.61 -7.07
C VAL A 50 -21.81 49.66 -7.77
N THR A 51 -21.29 48.53 -8.27
CA THR A 51 -22.15 47.48 -8.81
C THR A 51 -22.82 46.86 -7.60
N ALA A 52 -24.15 47.00 -7.53
CA ALA A 52 -24.96 46.49 -6.44
C ALA A 52 -24.57 45.03 -6.11
N PRO A 53 -24.61 44.62 -4.82
CA PRO A 53 -24.31 43.25 -4.43
C PRO A 53 -25.12 42.30 -5.31
N GLN A 54 -24.43 41.38 -6.00
CA GLN A 54 -25.07 40.34 -6.80
C GLN A 54 -26.07 39.63 -5.89
N GLN A 55 -27.36 39.80 -6.18
CA GLN A 55 -28.42 39.07 -5.52
C GLN A 55 -28.20 37.59 -5.82
N ILE A 56 -27.62 36.87 -4.87
CA ILE A 56 -27.52 35.41 -4.94
C ILE A 56 -28.97 34.91 -4.95
N ASP A 57 -29.40 34.40 -6.08
CA ASP A 57 -30.74 33.85 -6.22
C ASP A 57 -30.84 32.59 -5.35
N VAL A 58 -31.66 32.68 -4.30
CA VAL A 58 -31.88 31.63 -3.30
C VAL A 58 -32.38 30.34 -3.97
N GLN A 59 -33.03 30.44 -5.14
CA GLN A 59 -33.44 29.27 -5.92
C GLN A 59 -32.26 28.52 -6.53
N THR A 60 -31.21 29.22 -6.97
CA THR A 60 -30.00 28.59 -7.52
C THR A 60 -29.22 27.85 -6.44
N MET A 61 -29.02 28.48 -5.26
CA MET A 61 -28.39 27.79 -4.11
C MET A 61 -29.18 26.56 -3.65
N ARG A 62 -30.52 26.64 -3.65
CA ARG A 62 -31.36 25.49 -3.28
C ARG A 62 -31.22 24.32 -4.25
N ASN A 63 -31.08 24.61 -5.54
CA ASN A 63 -30.87 23.59 -6.57
C ASN A 63 -29.46 22.98 -6.49
N GLU A 64 -28.44 23.76 -6.15
CA GLU A 64 -27.07 23.25 -5.95
C GLU A 64 -26.97 22.36 -4.71
N VAL A 65 -27.61 22.75 -3.60
CA VAL A 65 -27.65 21.95 -2.37
C VAL A 65 -28.39 20.63 -2.58
N SER A 66 -29.52 20.64 -3.32
CA SER A 66 -30.24 19.41 -3.62
C SER A 66 -29.46 18.49 -4.57
N ALA A 67 -28.76 19.06 -5.56
CA ALA A 67 -27.87 18.31 -6.44
C ALA A 67 -26.68 17.70 -5.67
N GLN A 68 -26.07 18.44 -4.74
CA GLN A 68 -25.01 17.92 -3.88
C GLN A 68 -25.50 16.81 -2.95
N ALA A 69 -26.70 16.93 -2.38
CA ALA A 69 -27.29 15.89 -1.54
C ALA A 69 -27.49 14.59 -2.34
N ALA A 70 -28.00 14.68 -3.58
CA ALA A 70 -28.17 13.52 -4.45
C ALA A 70 -26.82 12.86 -4.85
N VAL A 71 -25.78 13.68 -5.09
CA VAL A 71 -24.43 13.17 -5.37
C VAL A 71 -23.84 12.47 -4.14
N GLN A 72 -24.01 13.03 -2.94
CA GLN A 72 -23.56 12.40 -1.70
C GLN A 72 -24.26 11.08 -1.43
N GLU A 73 -25.59 11.02 -1.61
CA GLU A 73 -26.36 9.80 -1.42
C GLU A 73 -25.91 8.69 -2.38
N MET A 74 -25.67 9.03 -3.65
CA MET A 74 -25.12 8.11 -4.64
C MET A 74 -23.71 7.63 -4.28
N GLN A 75 -22.84 8.53 -3.82
CA GLN A 75 -21.50 8.17 -3.35
C GLN A 75 -21.56 7.23 -2.15
N GLN A 76 -22.46 7.49 -1.20
CA GLN A 76 -22.62 6.67 0.00
C GLN A 76 -23.13 5.26 -0.34
N ALA A 77 -24.09 5.16 -1.27
CA ALA A 77 -24.56 3.88 -1.79
C ALA A 77 -23.45 3.09 -2.52
N GLN A 78 -22.61 3.78 -3.31
CA GLN A 78 -21.45 3.15 -3.95
C GLN A 78 -20.40 2.69 -2.94
N ILE A 79 -20.19 3.45 -1.86
CA ILE A 79 -19.25 3.09 -0.80
C ILE A 79 -19.73 1.84 -0.06
N HIS A 80 -21.01 1.76 0.30
CA HIS A 80 -21.58 0.56 0.94
C HIS A 80 -21.46 -0.67 0.04
N ASN A 81 -21.82 -0.57 -1.24
CA ASN A 81 -21.64 -1.67 -2.18
C ASN A 81 -20.18 -2.16 -2.26
N ARG A 82 -19.21 -1.23 -2.23
CA ARG A 82 -17.78 -1.62 -2.24
C ARG A 82 -17.37 -2.30 -0.94
N PHE A 83 -17.88 -1.86 0.21
CA PHE A 83 -17.61 -2.51 1.48
C PHE A 83 -18.16 -3.94 1.50
N ASP A 84 -19.39 -4.16 1.05
CA ASP A 84 -19.99 -5.50 0.99
C ASP A 84 -19.18 -6.45 0.09
N ILE A 85 -18.72 -5.96 -1.07
CA ILE A 85 -17.85 -6.73 -1.97
C ILE A 85 -16.50 -7.05 -1.30
N HIS A 86 -15.93 -6.10 -0.55
CA HIS A 86 -14.68 -6.32 0.15
C HIS A 86 -14.82 -7.32 1.29
N GLU A 87 -15.92 -7.26 2.05
CA GLU A 87 -16.24 -8.21 3.12
C GLU A 87 -16.31 -9.64 2.56
N GLN A 88 -17.08 -9.84 1.49
CA GLN A 88 -17.16 -11.14 0.81
C GLN A 88 -15.78 -11.66 0.35
N LYS A 89 -14.94 -10.80 -0.21
CA LYS A 89 -13.59 -11.19 -0.65
C LYS A 89 -12.66 -11.53 0.52
N ILE A 90 -12.81 -10.84 1.66
CA ILE A 90 -12.03 -11.13 2.87
C ILE A 90 -12.45 -12.49 3.44
N ASP A 91 -13.74 -12.80 3.44
CA ASP A 91 -14.24 -14.10 3.89
C ASP A 91 -13.75 -15.24 2.98
N GLU A 92 -13.85 -15.08 1.66
CA GLU A 92 -13.31 -16.04 0.69
C GLU A 92 -11.80 -16.26 0.87
N MET A 93 -11.05 -15.18 1.10
CA MET A 93 -9.61 -15.26 1.32
C MET A 93 -9.28 -15.97 2.64
N SER A 94 -10.05 -15.71 3.69
CA SER A 94 -9.89 -16.37 4.99
C SER A 94 -10.15 -17.86 4.87
N GLN A 95 -11.19 -18.27 4.14
CA GLN A 95 -11.48 -19.68 3.86
C GLN A 95 -10.33 -20.36 3.11
N LYS A 96 -9.80 -19.73 2.05
CA LYS A 96 -8.64 -20.27 1.30
C LYS A 96 -7.39 -20.38 2.16
N VAL A 97 -7.15 -19.42 3.05
CA VAL A 97 -6.03 -19.47 4.00
C VAL A 97 -6.19 -20.64 4.96
N ASP A 98 -7.41 -20.90 5.46
CA ASP A 98 -7.68 -22.04 6.33
C ASP A 98 -7.51 -23.38 5.60
N GLU A 99 -7.93 -23.50 4.34
CA GLU A 99 -7.70 -24.68 3.50
C GLU A 99 -6.20 -24.96 3.32
N VAL A 100 -5.42 -23.93 2.98
CA VAL A 100 -3.96 -24.05 2.84
C VAL A 100 -3.32 -24.41 4.18
N LYS A 101 -3.75 -23.77 5.27
CA LYS A 101 -3.26 -24.08 6.62
C LYS A 101 -3.55 -25.53 6.98
N GLN A 102 -4.73 -26.05 6.65
CA GLN A 102 -5.08 -27.44 6.91
C GLN A 102 -4.21 -28.41 6.11
N ALA A 103 -3.97 -28.11 4.82
CA ALA A 103 -3.11 -28.90 3.95
C ALA A 103 -1.63 -28.91 4.41
N VAL A 104 -1.13 -27.79 4.94
CA VAL A 104 0.25 -27.69 5.45
C VAL A 104 0.38 -28.33 6.84
N THR A 105 -0.60 -28.16 7.72
CA THR A 105 -0.56 -28.69 9.10
C THR A 105 -0.85 -30.19 9.15
N SER A 106 -1.52 -30.71 8.12
CA SER A 106 -1.74 -32.14 7.90
C SER A 106 -0.88 -32.59 6.72
N PRO A 107 0.47 -32.61 6.85
CA PRO A 107 1.29 -33.19 5.79
C PRO A 107 0.74 -34.60 5.56
N SER A 108 0.35 -34.91 4.33
CA SER A 108 -0.15 -36.23 3.97
C SER A 108 0.74 -37.27 4.64
N PRO A 109 0.17 -38.25 5.36
CA PRO A 109 0.97 -39.29 5.98
C PRO A 109 1.89 -39.85 4.89
N LEU A 110 3.20 -39.88 5.18
CA LEU A 110 4.20 -40.47 4.29
C LEU A 110 3.61 -41.75 3.71
N ASP A 111 3.51 -41.81 2.38
CA ASP A 111 2.86 -42.91 1.69
C ASP A 111 3.43 -44.24 2.25
N PRO A 112 2.60 -45.09 2.87
CA PRO A 112 3.07 -46.33 3.48
C PRO A 112 3.77 -47.23 2.45
N ALA A 113 3.44 -47.11 1.16
CA ALA A 113 4.14 -47.80 0.09
C ALA A 113 5.57 -47.28 -0.10
N LEU A 114 5.81 -45.97 0.02
CA LEU A 114 7.15 -45.37 0.00
C LEU A 114 7.96 -45.79 1.23
N SER A 115 7.35 -45.80 2.42
CA SER A 115 8.02 -46.25 3.65
C SER A 115 8.43 -47.74 3.57
N TYR A 116 7.55 -48.58 3.03
CA TYR A 116 7.84 -49.99 2.82
C TYR A 116 8.97 -50.18 1.80
N ARG A 117 8.92 -49.48 0.65
CA ARG A 117 9.96 -49.52 -0.37
C ARG A 117 11.31 -49.05 0.15
N LEU A 118 11.33 -48.03 1.00
CA LEU A 118 12.56 -47.55 1.64
C LEU A 118 13.15 -48.64 2.56
N SER A 119 12.32 -49.26 3.39
CA SER A 119 12.76 -50.35 4.27
C SER A 119 13.30 -51.56 3.49
N GLU A 120 12.65 -51.91 2.37
CA GLU A 120 13.10 -52.99 1.48
C GLU A 120 14.45 -52.66 0.82
N LEU A 121 14.65 -51.40 0.40
CA LEU A 121 15.92 -50.93 -0.17
C LEU A 121 17.04 -50.95 0.87
N GLU A 122 16.78 -50.49 2.11
CA GLU A 122 17.74 -50.53 3.20
C GLU A 122 18.19 -51.96 3.50
N GLN A 123 17.25 -52.91 3.53
CA GLN A 123 17.56 -54.33 3.69
C GLN A 123 18.45 -54.86 2.55
N LYS A 124 18.09 -54.59 1.29
CA LYS A 124 18.88 -55.03 0.14
C LYS A 124 20.30 -54.45 0.15
N VAL A 125 20.46 -53.19 0.56
CA VAL A 125 21.79 -52.57 0.70
C VAL A 125 22.60 -53.25 1.81
N ALA A 126 21.97 -53.58 2.95
CA ALA A 126 22.63 -54.30 4.02
C ALA A 126 23.12 -55.69 3.58
N GLU A 127 22.29 -56.44 2.85
CA GLU A 127 22.64 -57.75 2.30
C GLU A 127 23.79 -57.67 1.30
N VAL A 128 23.75 -56.70 0.37
CA VAL A 128 24.83 -56.47 -0.60
C VAL A 128 26.15 -56.11 0.10
N ASN A 129 26.09 -55.26 1.14
CA ASN A 129 27.28 -54.88 1.91
C ASN A 129 27.87 -56.09 2.66
N ALA A 130 27.04 -56.95 3.23
CA ALA A 130 27.49 -58.17 3.88
C ALA A 130 28.15 -59.14 2.88
N ALA A 131 27.52 -59.37 1.73
CA ALA A 131 28.06 -60.22 0.67
C ALA A 131 29.39 -59.69 0.10
N THR A 132 29.49 -58.37 -0.08
CA THR A 132 30.72 -57.70 -0.53
C THR A 132 31.83 -57.87 0.49
N SER A 133 31.53 -57.71 1.78
CA SER A 133 32.49 -57.88 2.87
C SER A 133 33.00 -59.33 2.97
N ALA A 134 32.10 -60.30 2.82
CA ALA A 134 32.48 -61.71 2.79
C ALA A 134 33.38 -62.04 1.60
N SER A 135 33.06 -61.51 0.41
CA SER A 135 33.85 -61.68 -0.81
C SER A 135 35.25 -61.08 -0.66
N LEU A 136 35.36 -59.90 -0.06
CA LEU A 136 36.64 -59.28 0.27
C LEU A 136 37.47 -60.17 1.21
N GLY A 137 36.84 -60.78 2.22
CA GLY A 137 37.48 -61.72 3.14
C GLY A 137 38.08 -62.93 2.41
N ILE A 138 37.30 -63.55 1.51
CA ILE A 138 37.77 -64.68 0.69
C ILE A 138 38.95 -64.27 -0.19
N LEU A 139 38.87 -63.12 -0.87
CA LEU A 139 39.96 -62.63 -1.71
C LEU A 139 41.25 -62.40 -0.92
N LYS A 140 41.17 -61.87 0.30
CA LYS A 140 42.33 -61.73 1.19
C LYS A 140 42.94 -63.09 1.55
N GLN A 141 42.13 -64.08 1.90
CA GLN A 141 42.60 -65.44 2.21
C GLN A 141 43.28 -66.11 1.00
N ILE A 142 42.74 -65.92 -0.20
CA ILE A 142 43.36 -66.42 -1.44
C ILE A 142 44.73 -65.76 -1.64
N LEU A 143 44.83 -64.44 -1.46
CA LEU A 143 46.10 -63.73 -1.59
C LEU A 143 47.13 -64.18 -0.55
N GLU A 144 46.73 -64.36 0.71
CA GLU A 144 47.60 -64.89 1.77
C GLU A 144 48.09 -66.30 1.46
N THR A 145 47.19 -67.18 0.99
CA THR A 145 47.51 -68.55 0.60
C THR A 145 48.50 -68.57 -0.57
N ASN A 146 48.24 -67.78 -1.61
CA ASN A 146 49.12 -67.66 -2.77
C ASN A 146 50.51 -67.15 -2.37
N ARG A 147 50.56 -66.14 -1.49
CA ARG A 147 51.83 -65.60 -0.98
C ARG A 147 52.62 -66.67 -0.23
N LYS A 148 51.97 -67.44 0.64
CA LYS A 148 52.60 -68.53 1.38
C LYS A 148 53.17 -69.60 0.45
N ILE A 149 52.39 -70.05 -0.54
CA ILE A 149 52.85 -71.04 -1.54
C ILE A 149 54.06 -70.52 -2.30
N LEU A 150 54.04 -69.26 -2.76
CA LEU A 150 55.16 -68.65 -3.48
C LEU A 150 56.44 -68.61 -2.63
N THR A 151 56.34 -68.18 -1.38
CA THR A 151 57.49 -68.15 -0.46
C THR A 151 58.04 -69.56 -0.18
N GLU A 152 57.17 -70.57 -0.02
CA GLU A 152 57.60 -71.96 0.14
C GLU A 152 58.29 -72.53 -1.12
N LEU A 153 57.84 -72.13 -2.32
CA LEU A 153 58.47 -72.53 -3.58
C LEU A 153 59.83 -71.85 -3.79
N GLU A 154 59.95 -70.56 -3.43
CA GLU A 154 61.23 -69.84 -3.47
C GLU A 154 62.26 -70.41 -2.52
N ALA A 155 61.85 -70.79 -1.29
CA ALA A 155 62.73 -71.38 -0.30
C ALA A 155 63.21 -72.81 -0.66
N LYS A 156 62.55 -73.48 -1.62
CA LYS A 156 62.89 -74.82 -2.11
C LYS A 156 63.76 -74.80 -3.38
N LYS A 157 64.03 -73.63 -3.96
CA LYS A 157 64.98 -73.45 -5.06
C LYS A 157 66.38 -73.24 -4.52
#